data_AF-A0A095XNH2-F1
#
_entry.id   AF-A0A095XNH2-F1
#
_cell.length_a   1.000
_cell.length_b   1.000
_cell.length_c   1.000
_cell.angle_alpha   90.00
_cell.angle_beta   90.00
_cell.angle_gamma   90.00
#
_symmetry.space_group_name_H-M   'P 1'
#
loop_
_entity.id
_entity.type
_entity.pdbx_description
1 polymer ?
#
loop_
_entity_poly.entity_id
_entity_poly.type
_entity_poly.pdbx_seq_one_letter_code
_entity_poly.pdbx_strand_id
1 'polypeptide(L)'
;MKYVMDGKMYDTETSEVILRYKTRDLDVFLFSARFTACDVYLYKTKKGNYFTLKVLPDKTITNVVSEDTVKNILLEHNYDKYAELFGPLEEA
;
A
#
# COMPACT_ATOMS: atom_id res chain seq x y z
N MET A 1 -4.23 -1.66 -14.99
CA MET A 1 -4.83 -0.32 -14.76
C MET A 1 -3.71 0.71 -14.58
N LYS A 2 -3.89 1.93 -15.06
CA LYS A 2 -2.87 2.99 -15.03
C LYS A 2 -3.33 4.18 -14.19
N TYR A 3 -2.41 4.72 -13.39
CA TYR A 3 -2.64 5.86 -12.50
C TYR A 3 -1.55 6.90 -12.68
N VAL A 4 -1.91 8.19 -12.58
CA VAL A 4 -0.93 9.28 -12.55
C VAL A 4 -0.83 9.77 -11.11
N MET A 5 0.35 9.65 -10.52
CA MET A 5 0.63 10.10 -9.15
C MET A 5 1.96 10.87 -9.16
N ASP A 6 1.99 12.04 -8.53
CA ASP A 6 3.20 12.88 -8.46
C ASP A 6 3.84 13.13 -9.85
N GLY A 7 3.01 13.42 -10.86
CA GLY A 7 3.44 13.65 -12.24
C GLY A 7 4.00 12.42 -12.98
N LYS A 8 4.00 11.23 -12.36
CA LYS A 8 4.50 9.98 -12.94
C LYS A 8 3.36 8.99 -13.18
N MET A 9 3.50 8.17 -14.23
CA MET A 9 2.55 7.11 -14.55
C MET A 9 2.96 5.80 -13.85
N TYR A 10 2.01 5.17 -13.17
CA TYR A 10 2.13 3.89 -12.50
C TYR A 10 1.13 2.90 -13.11
N ASP A 11 1.60 1.71 -13.45
CA ASP A 11 0.78 0.70 -14.12
C ASP A 11 0.75 -0.58 -13.29
N THR A 12 -0.44 -0.97 -12.83
CA THR A 12 -0.67 -2.15 -12.01
C THR A 12 -0.46 -3.47 -12.76
N GLU A 13 -0.49 -3.47 -14.10
CA GLU A 13 -0.23 -4.68 -14.90
C GLU A 13 1.26 -5.00 -15.01
N THR A 14 2.10 -3.95 -14.96
CA THR A 14 3.55 -4.10 -15.04
C THR A 14 4.24 -4.12 -13.68
N SER A 15 3.49 -3.80 -12.62
CA SER A 15 3.98 -3.72 -11.25
C SER A 15 3.68 -5.02 -10.50
N GLU A 16 4.57 -5.37 -9.58
CA GLU A 16 4.44 -6.54 -8.73
C GLU A 16 3.63 -6.19 -7.47
N VAL A 17 2.72 -7.07 -7.06
CA VAL A 17 2.03 -6.96 -5.76
C VAL A 17 2.95 -7.55 -4.69
N ILE A 18 3.44 -6.71 -3.79
CA ILE A 18 4.29 -7.13 -2.67
C ILE A 18 3.46 -7.71 -1.53
N LEU A 19 2.36 -7.03 -1.19
CA LEU A 19 1.51 -7.39 -0.08
C LEU A 19 0.07 -6.97 -0.38
N ARG A 20 -0.88 -7.81 0.03
CA ARG A 20 -2.29 -7.44 0.19
C ARG A 20 -2.64 -7.53 1.66
N TYR A 21 -3.22 -6.47 2.20
CA TYR A 21 -3.69 -6.43 3.58
C TYR A 21 -5.02 -5.70 3.68
N LYS A 22 -5.74 -5.91 4.79
CA LYS A 22 -7.01 -5.25 5.05
C LYS A 22 -6.81 -4.16 6.08
N THR A 23 -7.39 -3.00 5.84
CA THR A 23 -7.45 -1.91 6.81
C THR A 23 -8.88 -1.39 6.91
N ARG A 24 -9.09 -0.42 7.82
CA ARG A 24 -10.35 0.32 7.91
C ARG A 24 -10.07 1.77 7.54
N ASP A 25 -10.85 2.31 6.62
CA ASP A 25 -10.85 3.73 6.32
C ASP A 25 -11.92 4.41 7.17
N LEU A 26 -11.56 5.54 7.76
CA LEU A 26 -12.51 6.38 8.48
C LEU A 26 -13.14 7.34 7.47
N ASP A 27 -14.42 7.11 7.16
CA ASP A 27 -15.23 8.06 6.41
C ASP A 27 -16.01 8.92 7.40
N VAL A 28 -15.73 10.22 7.42
CA VAL A 28 -16.44 11.21 8.23
C VAL A 28 -17.34 12.02 7.31
N PHE A 29 -18.64 11.76 7.37
CA PHE A 29 -19.64 12.50 6.63
C PHE A 29 -20.68 13.08 7.59
N LEU A 30 -20.70 14.41 7.68
CA LEU A 30 -21.68 15.26 8.39
C LEU A 30 -22.25 14.66 9.70
N PHE A 31 -21.53 14.85 10.81
CA PHE A 31 -21.85 14.32 12.15
C PHE A 31 -21.90 12.79 12.29
N SER A 32 -21.59 12.04 11.24
CA SER A 32 -21.45 10.59 11.30
C SER A 32 -20.03 10.15 10.90
N ALA A 33 -19.53 9.16 11.62
CA ALA A 33 -18.27 8.48 11.33
C ALA A 33 -18.58 7.01 11.03
N ARG A 34 -18.09 6.52 9.90
CA ARG A 34 -18.21 5.12 9.50
C ARG A 34 -16.83 4.56 9.21
N PHE A 35 -16.58 3.36 9.72
CA PHE A 35 -15.40 2.60 9.36
C PHE A 35 -15.74 1.65 8.23
N THR A 36 -15.10 1.84 7.09
CA THR A 36 -15.27 0.97 5.93
C THR A 36 -14.06 0.06 5.81
N ALA A 37 -14.29 -1.25 5.88
CA ALA A 37 -13.24 -2.22 5.60
C ALA A 37 -12.82 -2.09 4.13
N CYS A 38 -11.52 -2.08 3.89
CA CYS A 38 -10.95 -1.89 2.55
C CYS A 38 -9.72 -2.75 2.38
N ASP A 39 -9.56 -3.25 1.15
CA ASP A 39 -8.37 -3.98 0.73
C ASP A 39 -7.32 -2.96 0.25
N VAL A 40 -6.10 -3.12 0.74
CA VAL A 40 -4.94 -2.34 0.30
C VAL A 40 -3.95 -3.27 -0.36
N TYR A 41 -3.52 -2.87 -1.55
CA TYR A 41 -2.51 -3.53 -2.34
C TYR A 41 -1.26 -2.65 -2.34
N LEU A 42 -0.15 -3.19 -1.85
CA LEU A 42 1.16 -2.57 -1.96
C LEU A 42 1.86 -3.09 -3.21
N TYR A 43 2.22 -2.17 -4.11
CA TYR A 43 2.89 -2.48 -5.36
C TYR A 43 4.34 -1.99 -5.37
N LYS A 44 5.19 -2.73 -6.10
CA LYS A 44 6.53 -2.32 -6.51
C LYS A 44 6.61 -2.25 -8.02
N THR A 45 7.01 -1.10 -8.54
CA THR A 45 7.25 -0.91 -9.98
C THR A 45 8.59 -1.55 -10.39
N LYS A 46 8.76 -1.86 -11.67
CA LYS A 46 10.05 -2.32 -12.23
C LYS A 46 11.22 -1.36 -11.98
N LYS A 47 10.93 -0.07 -11.76
CA LYS A 47 11.92 0.97 -11.45
C LYS A 47 12.20 1.12 -9.95
N GLY A 48 11.62 0.26 -9.10
CA GLY A 48 11.84 0.26 -7.65
C GLY A 48 10.99 1.26 -6.85
N ASN A 49 10.10 2.03 -7.50
CA ASN A 49 9.15 2.89 -6.78
C ASN A 49 8.00 2.07 -6.20
N TYR A 50 7.47 2.52 -5.06
CA TYR A 50 6.36 1.87 -4.36
C TYR A 50 5.11 2.74 -4.37
N PHE A 51 3.95 2.09 -4.45
CA PHE A 51 2.67 2.77 -4.31
C PHE A 51 1.62 1.83 -3.72
N THR A 52 0.65 2.40 -3.01
CA THR A 52 -0.50 1.66 -2.48
C THR A 52 -1.73 1.96 -3.30
N LEU A 53 -2.55 0.93 -3.52
CA LEU A 53 -3.88 1.03 -4.11
C LEU A 53 -4.88 0.52 -3.07
N LYS A 54 -5.71 1.42 -2.56
CA LYS A 54 -6.76 1.14 -1.57
C LYS A 54 -8.11 1.08 -2.28
N VAL A 55 -8.74 -0.08 -2.23
CA VAL A 55 -10.05 -0.33 -2.86
C VAL A 55 -11.14 -0.18 -1.79
N LEU A 56 -11.96 0.85 -1.94
CA LEU A 56 -13.20 1.04 -1.20
C LEU A 56 -14.40 0.68 -2.10
N PRO A 57 -15.60 0.46 -1.53
CA PRO A 57 -16.79 0.13 -2.32
C PRO A 57 -17.15 1.17 -3.40
N ASP A 58 -16.86 2.43 -3.13
CA ASP A 58 -17.26 3.60 -3.93
C ASP A 58 -16.09 4.27 -4.68
N LYS A 59 -14.85 4.06 -4.23
CA LYS A 59 -13.66 4.72 -4.79
C LYS A 59 -12.39 3.89 -4.64
N THR A 60 -11.39 4.23 -5.45
CA THR A 60 -10.03 3.73 -5.30
C THR A 60 -9.11 4.89 -4.97
N ILE A 61 -8.29 4.75 -3.93
CA ILE A 61 -7.30 5.76 -3.53
C ILE A 61 -5.91 5.21 -3.84
N THR A 62 -5.09 5.99 -4.52
CA THR A 62 -3.72 5.62 -4.87
C THR A 62 -2.74 6.62 -4.29
N ASN A 63 -1.69 6.14 -3.64
CA ASN A 63 -0.64 6.96 -3.04
C ASN A 63 0.74 6.40 -3.35
N VAL A 64 1.68 7.28 -3.71
CA VAL A 64 3.11 6.94 -3.71
C VAL A 64 3.57 6.86 -2.26
N VAL A 65 4.36 5.83 -1.93
CA VAL A 65 4.85 5.61 -0.58
C VAL A 65 6.38 5.51 -0.58
N SER A 66 7.01 6.04 0.47
CA SER A 66 8.45 5.93 0.67
C SER A 66 8.84 4.51 1.09
N GLU A 67 10.11 4.16 0.90
CA GLU A 67 10.64 2.87 1.37
C GLU A 67 10.46 2.67 2.88
N ASP A 68 10.67 3.72 3.70
CA ASP A 68 10.47 3.63 5.15
C ASP A 68 9.01 3.34 5.51
N THR A 69 8.06 3.91 4.77
CA THR A 69 6.64 3.60 4.93
C THR A 69 6.37 2.14 4.58
N VAL A 70 6.98 1.63 3.51
CA VAL A 70 6.87 0.22 3.10
C VAL A 70 7.44 -0.71 4.17
N LYS A 71 8.62 -0.40 4.72
CA LYS A 71 9.23 -1.14 5.83
C LYS A 71 8.27 -1.26 7.00
N ASN A 72 7.66 -0.14 7.42
CA ASN A 72 6.69 -0.13 8.52
C ASN A 72 5.44 -0.97 8.20
N ILE A 73 4.88 -0.86 6.99
CA ILE A 73 3.72 -1.66 6.56
C ILE A 73 4.03 -3.16 6.60
N LEU A 74 5.22 -3.57 6.13
CA LEU A 74 5.60 -4.98 6.14
C LEU A 74 5.91 -5.47 7.55
N LEU A 75 6.56 -4.68 8.40
CA LEU A 75 6.78 -5.06 9.80
C LEU A 75 5.45 -5.28 10.54
N GLU A 76 4.42 -4.48 10.26
CA GLU A 76 3.10 -4.60 10.88
C GLU A 76 2.30 -5.81 10.37
N HIS A 77 2.40 -6.13 9.08
CA HIS A 77 1.49 -7.07 8.43
C HIS A 77 2.15 -8.37 7.92
N ASN A 78 3.43 -8.36 7.59
CA ASN A 78 4.15 -9.51 7.03
C ASN A 78 5.68 -9.37 7.17
N TYR A 79 6.20 -9.82 8.32
CA TYR A 79 7.64 -9.80 8.59
C TYR A 79 8.46 -10.65 7.60
N ASP A 80 7.95 -11.80 7.15
CA ASP A 80 8.68 -12.66 6.21
C ASP A 80 8.96 -11.92 4.89
N LYS A 81 7.96 -11.17 4.39
CA LYS A 81 8.14 -10.32 3.21
C LYS A 81 9.03 -9.11 3.47
N TYR A 82 9.04 -8.57 4.69
CA TYR A 82 10.03 -7.57 5.09
C TYR A 82 11.44 -8.14 4.96
N ALA A 83 11.70 -9.29 5.58
CA ALA A 83 13.02 -9.92 5.62
C ALA A 83 13.49 -10.34 4.21
N GLU A 84 12.58 -10.80 3.35
CA GLU A 84 12.88 -11.12 1.95
C GLU A 84 13.35 -9.88 1.16
N LEU A 85 12.75 -8.71 1.39
CA LEU A 85 13.02 -7.50 0.61
C LEU A 85 14.13 -6.62 1.19
N PHE A 86 14.27 -6.55 2.51
CA PHE A 86 15.18 -5.62 3.20
C PHE A 86 16.23 -6.32 4.08
N GLY A 87 16.15 -7.65 4.22
CA GLY A 87 16.97 -8.42 5.15
C GLY A 87 16.33 -8.54 6.53
N PRO A 88 16.70 -9.56 7.31
CA PRO A 88 16.19 -9.73 8.68
C PRO A 88 16.71 -8.60 9.58
N LEU A 89 15.90 -8.24 10.58
CA LEU A 89 16.36 -7.37 11.66
C LEU A 89 17.37 -8.14 12.53
N GLU A 90 18.43 -7.45 12.97
CA GLU A 90 19.37 -8.03 13.95
C GLU A 90 18.62 -8.32 15.26
N GLU A 91 18.78 -9.54 15.78
CA GLU A 91 18.29 -9.90 17.10
C GLU A 91 19.15 -9.20 18.17
N ALA A 92 18.51 -8.59 19.16
CA ALA A 92 19.17 -7.90 20.27
C ALA A 92 19.63 -8.87 21.37
#